data_AF-A0A2N1QYU6-F1
#
_entry.id   AF-A0A2N1QYU6-F1
#
_cell.length_a   1.000
_cell.length_b   1.000
_cell.length_c   1.000
_cell.angle_alpha   90.00
_cell.angle_beta   90.00
_cell.angle_gamma   90.00
#
_symmetry.space_group_name_H-M   'P 1'
#
loop_
_entity.id
_entity.type
_entity.pdbx_description
1 polymer ?
#
loop_
_entity_poly.entity_id
_entity_poly.type
_entity_poly.pdbx_seq_one_letter_code
_entity_poly.pdbx_strand_id
1 'polypeptide(L)'
;FESFDFISKPPKSGIAGAIDILNLLDSLSGDRTLSKIGEMMCLFPLLPRLSRMIVESIMRYPDVLHETLVAASFLSTMSPYILPPGEEMEARRAHHAFRDPMGDFVSYLRIFQAFEASPDKAKFCEKNYLDERTMREIVRIHEQLGLIVSDMEIPILKGGSPYDYLCAVARGLIQFICSRQERGLFRSLTAEKISIHPGSVMFRENPDFIVAGEIVRTTRMYAMSVSPLPRDLLSKISPIVAERLLSIVDSRRYDSGDAGKKERTRQRPRGEVEGRRETRDFTDKIKLGGQIFDLEKSAGKKKIVVLPWETFSLARQNIDRDGGSAYKGLLASIRYRNLRLLEGEKLETVIRIQDWLNLEADLEREWPRSANFEVMGQEPSRSVNLDGLEKLVANLDHVLQVALPKGKDRRLGFVTLYSDGAGTFWFRVSKGFHTALNESIASLESLADAAADEKVPAAAKETIGALYRKLSAFFE
;
A
#
# COMPACT_ATOMS: atom_id res chain seq x y z
N PHE A 1 -27.90 -16.34 15.61
CA PHE A 1 -27.84 -15.53 14.38
C PHE A 1 -28.31 -16.28 13.13
N GLU A 2 -28.11 -17.61 13.00
CA GLU A 2 -28.59 -18.38 11.82
C GLU A 2 -30.11 -18.48 11.71
N SER A 3 -30.82 -18.39 12.85
CA SER A 3 -32.28 -18.33 12.95
C SER A 3 -32.83 -16.90 13.02
N PHE A 4 -31.99 -15.87 12.91
CA PHE A 4 -32.45 -14.49 12.98
C PHE A 4 -33.27 -14.14 11.73
N ASP A 5 -34.42 -13.50 11.94
CA ASP A 5 -35.38 -13.20 10.88
C ASP A 5 -35.03 -11.90 10.17
N PHE A 6 -33.96 -11.95 9.35
CA PHE A 6 -33.60 -10.82 8.49
C PHE A 6 -34.66 -10.61 7.41
N ILE A 7 -35.07 -9.35 7.20
CA ILE A 7 -35.91 -8.94 6.05
C ILE A 7 -35.30 -9.44 4.73
N SER A 8 -33.98 -9.28 4.60
CA SER A 8 -33.18 -9.81 3.48
C SER A 8 -32.02 -10.60 4.05
N LYS A 9 -32.11 -11.94 4.02
CA LYS A 9 -31.09 -12.82 4.60
C LYS A 9 -29.75 -12.68 3.86
N PRO A 10 -28.64 -12.44 4.58
CA PRO A 10 -27.32 -12.45 3.96
C PRO A 10 -26.98 -13.87 3.46
N PRO A 11 -26.05 -14.00 2.49
CA PRO A 11 -25.63 -15.31 2.03
C PRO A 11 -24.98 -16.11 3.17
N LYS A 12 -25.23 -17.42 3.22
CA LYS A 12 -24.67 -18.31 4.25
C LYS A 12 -23.14 -18.22 4.35
N SER A 13 -22.46 -18.03 3.21
CA SER A 13 -21.01 -17.82 3.16
C SER A 13 -20.56 -16.53 3.87
N GLY A 14 -21.37 -15.47 3.82
CA GLY A 14 -21.10 -14.22 4.55
C GLY A 14 -21.20 -14.41 6.05
N ILE A 15 -22.23 -15.13 6.52
CA ILE A 15 -22.38 -15.49 7.94
C ILE A 15 -21.20 -16.36 8.39
N ALA A 16 -20.85 -17.40 7.63
CA ALA A 16 -19.73 -18.29 7.95
C ALA A 16 -18.40 -17.52 8.04
N GLY A 17 -18.12 -16.62 7.10
CA GLY A 17 -16.91 -15.78 7.14
C GLY A 17 -16.88 -14.85 8.36
N ALA A 18 -18.02 -14.31 8.78
CA ALA A 18 -18.10 -13.51 10.00
C ALA A 18 -17.80 -14.34 11.25
N ILE A 19 -18.30 -15.58 11.34
CA ILE A 19 -17.98 -16.50 12.43
C ILE A 19 -16.48 -16.81 12.46
N ASP A 20 -15.86 -17.06 11.30
CA ASP A 20 -14.42 -17.34 11.20
C ASP A 20 -13.59 -16.17 11.73
N ILE A 21 -13.98 -14.94 11.41
CA ILE A 21 -13.33 -13.73 11.94
C ILE A 21 -13.52 -13.61 13.45
N LEU A 22 -14.75 -13.81 13.95
CA LEU A 22 -15.05 -13.74 15.38
C LEU A 22 -14.30 -14.82 16.18
N ASN A 23 -14.14 -16.02 15.64
CA ASN A 23 -13.31 -17.08 16.20
C ASN A 23 -11.83 -16.68 16.22
N LEU A 24 -11.32 -16.05 15.15
CA LEU A 24 -9.95 -15.56 15.10
C LEU A 24 -9.68 -14.46 16.15
N LEU A 25 -10.71 -13.72 16.56
CA LEU A 25 -10.65 -12.73 17.65
C LEU A 25 -10.86 -13.35 19.04
N ASP A 26 -11.05 -14.67 19.16
CA ASP A 26 -11.43 -15.37 20.40
C ASP A 26 -12.73 -14.85 21.03
N SER A 27 -13.62 -14.24 20.23
CA SER A 27 -14.87 -13.63 20.73
C SER A 27 -16.01 -14.63 20.92
N LEU A 28 -15.87 -15.85 20.39
CA LEU A 28 -16.85 -16.92 20.50
C LEU A 28 -16.26 -18.12 21.25
N SER A 29 -17.12 -18.77 22.03
CA SER A 29 -16.87 -20.08 22.64
C SER A 29 -17.12 -21.20 21.64
N GLY A 30 -16.70 -22.43 21.96
CA GLY A 30 -16.85 -23.59 21.07
C GLY A 30 -18.30 -23.95 20.71
N ASP A 31 -19.26 -23.56 21.55
CA ASP A 31 -20.71 -23.67 21.33
C ASP A 31 -21.33 -22.46 20.60
N ARG A 32 -20.48 -21.54 20.11
CA ARG A 32 -20.85 -20.28 19.42
C ARG A 32 -21.57 -19.26 20.29
N THR A 33 -21.52 -19.38 21.61
CA THR A 33 -21.87 -18.29 22.54
C THR A 33 -20.75 -17.26 22.62
N LEU A 34 -21.02 -16.08 23.17
CA LEU A 34 -19.96 -15.10 23.42
C LEU A 34 -18.97 -15.66 24.46
N SER A 35 -17.68 -15.48 24.21
CA SER A 35 -16.66 -15.67 25.23
C SER A 35 -16.60 -14.47 26.15
N LYS A 36 -15.86 -14.53 27.28
CA LYS A 36 -15.60 -13.34 28.12
C LYS A 36 -14.97 -12.18 27.32
N ILE A 37 -14.10 -12.51 26.36
CA ILE A 37 -13.52 -11.53 25.45
C ILE A 37 -14.61 -10.93 24.57
N GLY A 38 -15.49 -11.76 23.99
CA GLY A 38 -16.62 -11.32 23.18
C GLY A 38 -17.62 -10.45 23.94
N GLU A 39 -17.97 -10.83 25.17
CA GLU A 39 -18.83 -10.03 26.06
C GLU A 39 -18.24 -8.64 26.31
N MET A 40 -16.95 -8.56 26.63
CA MET A 40 -16.27 -7.29 26.85
C MET A 40 -16.16 -6.46 25.56
N MET A 41 -15.93 -7.10 24.42
CA MET A 41 -15.89 -6.42 23.12
C MET A 41 -17.22 -5.72 22.79
N CYS A 42 -18.36 -6.29 23.20
CA CYS A 42 -19.69 -5.72 22.99
C CYS A 42 -19.96 -4.42 23.78
N LEU A 43 -19.14 -4.11 24.80
CA LEU A 43 -19.28 -2.86 25.56
C LEU A 43 -18.80 -1.63 24.77
N PHE A 44 -17.94 -1.84 23.76
CA PHE A 44 -17.41 -0.76 22.94
C PHE A 44 -18.23 -0.60 21.64
N PRO A 45 -18.67 0.62 21.29
CA PRO A 45 -19.42 0.90 20.06
C PRO A 45 -18.50 0.96 18.83
N LEU A 46 -17.64 -0.03 18.67
CA LEU A 46 -16.62 -0.10 17.63
C LEU A 46 -16.76 -1.39 16.79
N LEU A 47 -16.03 -1.43 15.68
CA LEU A 47 -15.85 -2.68 14.93
C LEU A 47 -15.19 -3.74 15.82
N PRO A 48 -15.55 -5.05 15.70
CA PRO A 48 -15.01 -6.10 16.57
C PRO A 48 -13.48 -6.13 16.66
N ARG A 49 -12.77 -5.86 15.56
CA ARG A 49 -11.30 -5.77 15.53
C ARG A 49 -10.74 -4.66 16.43
N LEU A 50 -11.43 -3.53 16.52
CA LEU A 50 -11.01 -2.38 17.33
C LEU A 50 -11.38 -2.61 18.80
N SER A 51 -12.57 -3.13 19.08
CA SER A 51 -12.91 -3.55 20.46
C SER A 51 -11.92 -4.61 20.96
N ARG A 52 -11.51 -5.55 20.10
CA ARG A 52 -10.60 -6.63 20.48
C ARG A 52 -9.21 -6.14 20.89
N MET A 53 -8.66 -5.10 20.27
CA MET A 53 -7.35 -4.57 20.69
C MET A 53 -7.44 -3.91 22.07
N ILE A 54 -8.53 -3.19 22.36
CA ILE A 54 -8.77 -2.57 23.67
C ILE A 54 -8.93 -3.66 24.74
N VAL A 55 -9.70 -4.71 24.45
CA VAL A 55 -9.84 -5.85 25.37
C VAL A 55 -8.50 -6.56 25.58
N GLU A 56 -7.63 -6.64 24.56
CA GLU A 56 -6.29 -7.22 24.74
C GLU A 56 -5.42 -6.39 25.67
N SER A 57 -5.42 -5.06 25.51
CA SER A 57 -4.65 -4.18 26.41
C SER A 57 -5.17 -4.27 27.83
N ILE A 58 -6.49 -4.25 28.05
CA ILE A 58 -7.10 -4.46 29.38
C ILE A 58 -6.62 -5.76 30.02
N MET A 59 -6.64 -6.88 29.27
CA MET A 59 -6.42 -8.20 29.85
C MET A 59 -4.95 -8.61 29.97
N ARG A 60 -4.08 -8.11 29.09
CA ARG A 60 -2.69 -8.59 28.99
C ARG A 60 -1.63 -7.50 29.04
N TYR A 61 -1.96 -6.28 28.59
CA TYR A 61 -1.02 -5.18 28.45
C TYR A 61 -1.61 -3.89 29.04
N PRO A 62 -1.95 -3.87 30.35
CA PRO A 62 -2.68 -2.76 30.94
C PRO A 62 -1.91 -1.44 30.85
N ASP A 63 -0.56 -1.49 30.90
CA ASP A 63 0.34 -0.33 30.84
C ASP A 63 0.30 0.43 29.50
N VAL A 64 -0.35 -0.12 28.47
CA VAL A 64 -0.51 0.50 27.13
C VAL A 64 -1.97 0.73 26.76
N LEU A 65 -2.87 0.71 27.75
CA LEU A 65 -4.30 0.89 27.53
C LEU A 65 -4.60 2.25 26.91
N HIS A 66 -4.03 3.34 27.44
CA HIS A 66 -4.17 4.68 26.88
C HIS A 66 -3.75 4.74 25.40
N GLU A 67 -2.57 4.23 25.06
CA GLU A 67 -2.04 4.19 23.70
C GLU A 67 -2.96 3.38 22.76
N THR A 68 -3.54 2.30 23.27
CA THR A 68 -4.49 1.47 22.52
C THR A 68 -5.80 2.20 22.24
N LEU A 69 -6.29 3.00 23.18
CA LEU A 69 -7.46 3.86 22.96
C LEU A 69 -7.18 4.92 21.88
N VAL A 70 -5.98 5.50 21.87
CA VAL A 70 -5.56 6.43 20.81
C VAL A 70 -5.58 5.73 19.44
N ALA A 71 -4.98 4.54 19.33
CA ALA A 71 -4.99 3.76 18.09
C ALA A 71 -6.40 3.47 17.58
N ALA A 72 -7.28 3.01 18.47
CA ALA A 72 -8.68 2.73 18.14
C ALA A 72 -9.41 3.99 17.67
N SER A 73 -9.10 5.16 18.25
CA SER A 73 -9.69 6.45 17.86
C SER A 73 -9.27 6.86 16.45
N PHE A 74 -7.98 6.80 16.12
CA PHE A 74 -7.49 7.06 14.76
C PHE A 74 -8.10 6.13 13.71
N LEU A 75 -8.23 4.84 14.04
CA LEU A 75 -8.81 3.85 13.12
C LEU A 75 -10.33 3.92 13.00
N SER A 76 -10.99 4.73 13.83
CA SER A 76 -12.44 4.95 13.80
C SER A 76 -12.83 6.18 12.98
N THR A 77 -11.86 7.00 12.56
CA THR A 77 -12.06 8.22 11.78
C THR A 77 -11.42 8.12 10.39
N MET A 78 -11.68 9.12 9.55
CA MET A 78 -10.88 9.34 8.35
C MET A 78 -9.44 9.74 8.72
N SER A 79 -8.52 9.61 7.75
CA SER A 79 -7.14 10.09 7.90
C SER A 79 -7.12 11.61 8.14
N PRO A 80 -6.42 12.12 9.17
CA PRO A 80 -6.35 13.56 9.45
C PRO A 80 -5.36 14.30 8.55
N TYR A 81 -4.52 13.60 7.78
CA TYR A 81 -3.50 14.22 6.92
C TYR A 81 -4.12 14.94 5.71
N ILE A 82 -3.73 16.19 5.49
CA ILE A 82 -4.12 17.00 4.32
C ILE A 82 -2.92 17.14 3.39
N LEU A 83 -3.16 17.07 2.07
CA LEU A 83 -2.17 17.36 1.03
C LEU A 83 -2.74 18.45 0.11
N PRO A 84 -2.63 19.74 0.46
CA PRO A 84 -3.17 20.82 -0.35
C PRO A 84 -2.46 20.92 -1.71
N PRO A 85 -3.19 21.23 -2.80
CA PRO A 85 -2.59 21.50 -4.10
C PRO A 85 -1.55 22.62 -4.01
N GLY A 86 -0.30 22.32 -4.35
CA GLY A 86 0.80 23.30 -4.33
C GLY A 86 1.73 23.19 -3.12
N GLU A 87 1.31 22.48 -2.07
CA GLU A 87 2.01 22.41 -0.78
C GLU A 87 2.22 20.96 -0.32
N GLU A 88 2.18 19.98 -1.23
CA GLU A 88 2.27 18.56 -0.87
C GLU A 88 3.62 18.22 -0.25
N MET A 89 4.69 18.88 -0.71
CA MET A 89 6.04 18.66 -0.21
C MET A 89 6.18 19.17 1.23
N GLU A 90 5.68 20.38 1.48
CA GLU A 90 5.59 20.99 2.80
C GLU A 90 4.72 20.16 3.75
N ALA A 91 3.56 19.71 3.28
CA ALA A 91 2.65 18.85 4.02
C ALA A 91 3.31 17.52 4.40
N ARG A 92 3.93 16.83 3.43
CA ARG A 92 4.65 15.58 3.69
C ARG A 92 5.77 15.76 4.69
N ARG A 93 6.55 16.85 4.59
CA ARG A 93 7.58 17.18 5.58
C ARG A 93 6.99 17.37 6.96
N ALA A 94 5.89 18.11 7.07
CA ALA A 94 5.23 18.35 8.35
C ALA A 94 4.72 17.04 8.96
N HIS A 95 4.15 16.14 8.16
CA HIS A 95 3.75 14.81 8.61
C HIS A 95 4.96 13.96 9.03
N HIS A 96 6.06 14.01 8.28
CA HIS A 96 7.30 13.29 8.59
C HIS A 96 7.94 13.72 9.91
N ALA A 97 7.65 14.91 10.43
CA ALA A 97 8.11 15.33 11.77
C ALA A 97 7.61 14.38 12.88
N PHE A 98 6.50 13.68 12.66
CA PHE A 98 5.92 12.72 13.61
C PHE A 98 6.27 11.25 13.29
N ARG A 99 7.09 10.99 12.28
CA ARG A 99 7.47 9.63 11.89
C ARG A 99 8.18 8.90 13.04
N ASP A 100 7.88 7.63 13.21
CA ASP A 100 8.54 6.75 14.16
C ASP A 100 9.05 5.49 13.42
N PRO A 101 10.27 5.00 13.69
CA PRO A 101 10.76 3.73 13.14
C PRO A 101 9.88 2.51 13.44
N MET A 102 9.05 2.60 14.50
CA MET A 102 8.03 1.60 14.86
C MET A 102 6.71 1.78 14.08
N GLY A 103 6.70 2.63 13.05
CA GLY A 103 5.63 2.76 12.05
C GLY A 103 4.46 3.64 12.47
N ASP A 104 3.41 3.61 11.65
CA ASP A 104 2.30 4.56 11.70
C ASP A 104 1.55 4.53 13.05
N PHE A 105 1.39 3.37 13.68
CA PHE A 105 0.69 3.27 14.96
C PHE A 105 1.38 4.01 16.09
N VAL A 106 2.71 4.10 16.07
CA VAL A 106 3.48 4.87 17.05
C VAL A 106 3.55 6.34 16.64
N SER A 107 3.58 6.63 15.33
CA SER A 107 3.41 7.99 14.83
C SER A 107 2.07 8.62 15.24
N TYR A 108 0.98 7.86 15.29
CA TYR A 108 -0.31 8.35 15.81
C TYR A 108 -0.21 8.81 17.26
N LEU A 109 0.52 8.09 18.12
CA LEU A 109 0.74 8.50 19.51
C LEU A 109 1.46 9.85 19.59
N ARG A 110 2.49 10.04 18.75
CA ARG A 110 3.25 11.30 18.67
C ARG A 110 2.37 12.47 18.22
N ILE A 111 1.56 12.27 17.18
CA ILE A 111 0.63 13.29 16.67
C ILE A 111 -0.41 13.65 17.73
N PHE A 112 -1.02 12.63 18.34
CA PHE A 112 -2.04 12.81 19.38
C PHE A 112 -1.49 13.62 20.55
N GLN A 113 -0.35 13.20 21.11
CA GLN A 113 0.29 13.88 22.23
C GLN A 113 0.66 15.33 21.89
N ALA A 114 1.21 15.57 20.70
CA ALA A 114 1.58 16.92 20.27
C ALA A 114 0.35 17.82 20.04
N PHE A 115 -0.72 17.27 19.47
CA PHE A 115 -1.99 17.97 19.29
C PHE A 115 -2.61 18.33 20.65
N GLU A 116 -2.69 17.37 21.59
CA GLU A 116 -3.23 17.59 22.93
C GLU A 116 -2.42 18.59 23.76
N ALA A 117 -1.08 18.56 23.63
CA ALA A 117 -0.21 19.50 24.33
C ALA A 117 -0.24 20.93 23.73
N SER A 118 -0.68 21.10 22.48
CA SER A 118 -0.71 22.43 21.85
C SER A 118 -1.77 23.34 22.50
N PRO A 119 -1.44 24.58 22.89
CA PRO A 119 -2.42 25.53 23.42
C PRO A 119 -3.41 26.01 22.33
N ASP A 120 -2.93 26.12 21.09
CA ASP A 120 -3.72 26.53 19.94
C ASP A 120 -3.84 25.34 18.98
N LYS A 121 -5.02 24.71 18.97
CA LYS A 121 -5.30 23.53 18.15
C LYS A 121 -5.38 23.88 16.67
N ALA A 122 -5.99 25.01 16.33
CA ALA A 122 -6.18 25.45 14.96
C ALA A 122 -4.82 25.74 14.32
N LYS A 123 -3.98 26.53 14.99
CA LYS A 123 -2.62 26.84 14.53
C LYS A 123 -1.73 25.61 14.45
N PHE A 124 -1.89 24.65 15.37
CA PHE A 124 -1.17 23.38 15.29
C PHE A 124 -1.57 22.59 14.05
N CYS A 125 -2.87 22.46 13.78
CA CYS A 125 -3.38 21.75 12.63
C CYS A 125 -2.96 22.40 11.30
N GLU A 126 -3.07 23.73 11.21
CA GLU A 126 -2.61 24.51 10.05
C GLU A 126 -1.12 24.26 9.78
N LYS A 127 -0.26 24.45 10.79
CA LYS A 127 1.20 24.28 10.65
C LYS A 127 1.59 22.84 10.25
N ASN A 128 0.84 21.85 10.71
CA ASN A 128 1.15 20.44 10.49
C ASN A 128 0.35 19.80 9.36
N TYR A 129 -0.41 20.58 8.59
CA TYR A 129 -1.25 20.08 7.50
C TYR A 129 -2.19 18.94 7.96
N LEU A 130 -2.89 19.18 9.07
CA LEU A 130 -3.86 18.26 9.66
C LEU A 130 -5.27 18.87 9.62
N ASP A 131 -6.27 18.04 9.39
CA ASP A 131 -7.67 18.44 9.47
C ASP A 131 -8.09 18.60 10.94
N GLU A 132 -8.35 19.84 11.36
CA GLU A 132 -8.69 20.17 12.75
C GLU A 132 -9.96 19.46 13.22
N ARG A 133 -10.97 19.36 12.34
CA ARG A 133 -12.23 18.70 12.67
C ARG A 133 -12.00 17.22 12.99
N THR A 134 -11.26 16.52 12.14
CA THR A 134 -10.89 15.12 12.30
C THR A 134 -10.02 14.91 13.55
N MET A 135 -9.04 15.78 13.79
CA MET A 135 -8.22 15.71 15.02
C MET A 135 -9.05 15.89 16.29
N ARG A 136 -10.01 16.83 16.30
CA ARG A 136 -10.95 16.99 17.43
C ARG A 136 -11.89 15.80 17.58
N GLU A 137 -12.30 15.18 16.48
CA GLU A 137 -13.10 13.96 16.49
C GLU A 137 -12.34 12.78 17.10
N ILE A 138 -11.07 12.60 16.73
CA ILE A 138 -10.18 11.59 17.33
C ILE A 138 -10.09 11.77 18.85
N VAL A 139 -9.85 13.00 19.34
CA VAL A 139 -9.80 13.28 20.79
C VAL A 139 -11.13 12.95 21.47
N ARG A 140 -12.26 13.34 20.86
CA ARG A 140 -13.58 13.04 21.42
C ARG A 140 -13.85 11.54 21.51
N ILE A 141 -13.47 10.76 20.49
CA ILE A 141 -13.62 9.31 20.52
C ILE A 141 -12.73 8.71 21.61
N HIS A 142 -11.48 9.19 21.75
CA HIS A 142 -10.58 8.77 22.82
C HIS A 142 -11.19 8.99 24.21
N GLU A 143 -11.75 10.18 24.46
CA GLU A 143 -12.46 10.51 25.70
C GLU A 143 -13.66 9.57 25.94
N GLN A 144 -14.49 9.33 24.92
CA GLN A 144 -15.65 8.44 25.02
C GLN A 144 -15.24 6.99 25.34
N LEU A 145 -14.20 6.48 24.70
CA LEU A 145 -13.67 5.15 25.00
C LEU A 145 -13.09 5.10 26.42
N GLY A 146 -12.42 6.17 26.87
CA GLY A 146 -11.91 6.29 28.23
C GLY A 146 -13.02 6.28 29.29
N LEU A 147 -14.16 6.91 29.01
CA LEU A 147 -15.35 6.84 29.88
C LEU A 147 -15.88 5.41 30.00
N ILE A 148 -16.03 4.68 28.89
CA ILE A 148 -16.48 3.28 28.91
C ILE A 148 -15.55 2.42 29.77
N VAL A 149 -14.22 2.56 29.61
CA VAL A 149 -13.24 1.83 30.41
C VAL A 149 -13.31 2.21 31.90
N SER A 150 -13.55 3.48 32.19
CA SER A 150 -13.70 3.96 33.58
C SER A 150 -14.99 3.45 34.23
N ASP A 151 -16.10 3.34 33.48
CA ASP A 151 -17.35 2.74 33.94
C ASP A 151 -17.21 1.24 34.27
N MET A 152 -16.21 0.59 33.65
CA MET A 152 -15.82 -0.79 33.98
C MET A 152 -14.88 -0.88 35.19
N GLU A 153 -14.58 0.25 35.86
CA GLU A 153 -13.66 0.36 37.00
C GLU A 153 -12.21 -0.05 36.67
N ILE A 154 -11.79 0.06 35.41
CA ILE A 154 -10.45 -0.31 34.97
C ILE A 154 -9.55 0.94 34.94
N PRO A 155 -8.38 0.92 35.59
CA PRO A 155 -7.44 2.04 35.52
C PRO A 155 -6.82 2.15 34.11
N ILE A 156 -6.84 3.36 33.55
CA ILE A 156 -6.21 3.66 32.27
C ILE A 156 -4.73 4.02 32.53
N LEU A 157 -3.86 3.04 32.38
CA LEU A 157 -2.41 3.22 32.48
C LEU A 157 -1.81 3.62 31.11
N LYS A 158 -0.60 4.19 31.14
CA LYS A 158 0.14 4.70 29.98
C LYS A 158 1.64 4.53 30.18
N GLY A 159 2.41 4.60 29.09
CA GLY A 159 3.88 4.58 29.10
C GLY A 159 4.49 3.17 29.12
N GLY A 160 3.70 2.14 28.83
CA GLY A 160 4.20 0.78 28.63
C GLY A 160 5.05 0.63 27.36
N SER A 161 5.54 -0.59 27.14
CA SER A 161 6.41 -0.91 26.00
C SER A 161 5.69 -0.69 24.65
N PRO A 162 6.30 -0.01 23.67
CA PRO A 162 5.76 0.09 22.31
C PRO A 162 5.53 -1.28 21.66
N TYR A 163 6.30 -2.30 22.04
CA TYR A 163 6.10 -3.66 21.54
C TYR A 163 4.85 -4.33 22.11
N ASP A 164 4.51 -4.05 23.37
CA ASP A 164 3.28 -4.54 24.01
C ASP A 164 2.05 -3.83 23.43
N TYR A 165 2.16 -2.53 23.18
CA TYR A 165 1.17 -1.75 22.43
C TYR A 165 0.93 -2.35 21.03
N LEU A 166 1.99 -2.62 20.27
CA LEU A 166 1.86 -3.24 18.95
C LEU A 166 1.30 -4.67 19.03
N CYS A 167 1.56 -5.43 20.10
CA CYS A 167 0.93 -6.73 20.32
C CYS A 167 -0.59 -6.59 20.51
N ALA A 168 -1.05 -5.64 21.33
CA ALA A 168 -2.47 -5.39 21.56
C ALA A 168 -3.17 -4.97 20.26
N VAL A 169 -2.60 -4.00 19.54
CA VAL A 169 -3.10 -3.54 18.23
C VAL A 169 -3.16 -4.70 17.22
N ALA A 170 -2.08 -5.48 17.09
CA ALA A 170 -2.03 -6.60 16.16
C ALA A 170 -2.99 -7.74 16.53
N ARG A 171 -3.29 -7.95 17.82
CA ARG A 171 -4.29 -8.94 18.24
C ARG A 171 -5.68 -8.59 17.74
N GLY A 172 -6.05 -7.31 17.76
CA GLY A 172 -7.30 -6.83 17.18
C GLY A 172 -7.29 -6.87 15.66
N LEU A 173 -6.17 -6.47 15.05
CA LEU A 173 -5.98 -6.42 13.59
C LEU A 173 -5.41 -7.70 12.99
N ILE A 174 -5.71 -8.84 13.62
CA ILE A 174 -5.09 -10.13 13.34
C ILE A 174 -5.21 -10.58 11.87
N GLN A 175 -6.32 -10.23 11.20
CA GLN A 175 -6.56 -10.49 9.78
C GLN A 175 -5.65 -9.68 8.83
N PHE A 176 -5.03 -8.61 9.33
CA PHE A 176 -4.19 -7.67 8.61
C PHE A 176 -2.70 -7.80 8.97
N ILE A 177 -2.34 -8.82 9.75
CA ILE A 177 -0.94 -9.20 9.93
C ILE A 177 -0.44 -9.83 8.63
N CYS A 178 0.66 -9.28 8.10
CA CYS A 178 1.22 -9.70 6.84
C CYS A 178 2.67 -10.18 7.01
N SER A 179 3.04 -11.17 6.20
CA SER A 179 4.42 -11.62 6.02
C SER A 179 4.96 -11.13 4.68
N ARG A 180 6.23 -10.75 4.65
CA ARG A 180 6.89 -10.31 3.41
C ARG A 180 6.99 -11.48 2.43
N GLN A 181 6.55 -11.26 1.19
CA GLN A 181 6.72 -12.18 0.07
C GLN A 181 8.03 -11.93 -0.64
N GLU A 182 8.18 -10.71 -1.12
CA GLU A 182 9.34 -10.19 -1.86
C GLU A 182 9.58 -8.74 -1.39
N ARG A 183 10.60 -8.08 -1.91
CA ARG A 183 10.83 -6.66 -1.60
C ARG A 183 9.59 -5.85 -2.04
N GLY A 184 8.99 -5.10 -1.10
CA GLY A 184 7.79 -4.27 -1.33
C GLY A 184 6.48 -5.04 -1.53
N LEU A 185 6.47 -6.36 -1.37
CA LEU A 185 5.27 -7.20 -1.52
C LEU A 185 5.07 -8.09 -0.31
N PHE A 186 3.84 -8.10 0.20
CA PHE A 186 3.41 -8.78 1.41
C PHE A 186 2.19 -9.66 1.14
N ARG A 187 1.91 -10.58 2.07
CA ARG A 187 0.66 -11.35 2.11
C ARG A 187 0.14 -11.49 3.53
N SER A 188 -1.17 -11.40 3.69
CA SER A 188 -1.88 -11.76 4.91
C SER A 188 -2.34 -13.23 4.84
N LEU A 189 -3.14 -13.66 5.81
CA LEU A 189 -3.82 -14.95 5.76
C LEU A 189 -4.94 -15.00 4.71
N THR A 190 -5.46 -13.85 4.31
CA THR A 190 -6.66 -13.72 3.47
C THR A 190 -6.38 -13.13 2.09
N ALA A 191 -5.25 -12.43 1.90
CA ALA A 191 -4.89 -11.76 0.66
C ALA A 191 -3.39 -11.85 0.37
N GLU A 192 -3.04 -11.86 -0.92
CA GLU A 192 -1.66 -11.85 -1.41
C GLU A 192 -1.37 -10.58 -2.22
N LYS A 193 -0.08 -10.33 -2.54
CA LYS A 193 0.37 -9.20 -3.36
C LYS A 193 -0.06 -7.84 -2.83
N ILE A 194 0.11 -7.67 -1.52
CA ILE A 194 -0.18 -6.43 -0.79
C ILE A 194 1.07 -5.56 -0.83
N SER A 195 0.96 -4.32 -1.28
CA SER A 195 2.02 -3.32 -1.17
C SER A 195 1.73 -2.37 -0.02
N ILE A 196 2.76 -1.82 0.63
CA ILE A 196 2.54 -0.72 1.57
C ILE A 196 2.07 0.50 0.78
N HIS A 197 1.09 1.23 1.31
CA HIS A 197 0.57 2.43 0.69
C HIS A 197 1.59 3.58 0.78
N PRO A 198 1.75 4.44 -0.25
CA PRO A 198 2.69 5.58 -0.22
C PRO A 198 2.46 6.54 0.95
N GLY A 199 1.22 6.66 1.42
CA GLY A 199 0.90 7.51 2.57
C GLY A 199 1.38 6.99 3.94
N SER A 200 1.96 5.79 4.01
CA SER A 200 2.50 5.24 5.25
C SER A 200 3.97 5.64 5.43
N VAL A 201 4.40 5.89 6.67
CA VAL A 201 5.83 6.11 6.97
C VAL A 201 6.69 4.89 6.65
N MET A 202 6.07 3.72 6.47
CA MET A 202 6.73 2.45 6.15
C MET A 202 6.83 2.16 4.64
N PHE A 203 6.45 3.08 3.75
CA PHE A 203 6.33 2.80 2.31
C PHE A 203 7.60 2.20 1.65
N ARG A 204 8.77 2.66 2.08
CA ARG A 204 10.09 2.21 1.57
C ARG A 204 10.68 1.05 2.37
N GLU A 205 10.09 0.75 3.51
CA GLU A 205 10.62 -0.24 4.44
C GLU A 205 10.26 -1.66 4.01
N ASN A 206 11.12 -2.60 4.38
CA ASN A 206 10.97 -4.01 4.00
C ASN A 206 11.05 -4.96 5.21
N PRO A 207 10.29 -4.72 6.30
CA PRO A 207 10.29 -5.61 7.46
C PRO A 207 9.75 -6.99 7.09
N ASP A 208 10.13 -8.02 7.85
CA ASP A 208 9.68 -9.40 7.60
C ASP A 208 8.18 -9.59 7.87
N PHE A 209 7.66 -8.89 8.88
CA PHE A 209 6.25 -8.89 9.24
C PHE A 209 5.77 -7.47 9.51
N ILE A 210 4.50 -7.23 9.21
CA ILE A 210 3.82 -5.97 9.46
C ILE A 210 2.42 -6.23 10.01
N VAL A 211 1.87 -5.25 10.72
CA VAL A 211 0.43 -5.10 10.94
C VAL A 211 -0.04 -3.86 10.18
N ALA A 212 -1.17 -3.97 9.50
CA ALA A 212 -1.84 -2.86 8.84
C ALA A 212 -3.16 -2.53 9.56
N GLY A 213 -3.52 -1.24 9.64
CA GLY A 213 -4.84 -0.79 10.08
C GLY A 213 -5.96 -1.24 9.15
N GLU A 214 -5.67 -1.19 7.85
CA GLU A 214 -6.59 -1.65 6.81
C GLU A 214 -5.85 -2.21 5.59
N ILE A 215 -6.50 -3.12 4.87
CA ILE A 215 -6.08 -3.52 3.53
C ILE A 215 -7.16 -3.12 2.54
N VAL A 216 -6.84 -2.15 1.67
CA VAL A 216 -7.75 -1.61 0.66
C VAL A 216 -7.39 -2.11 -0.73
N ARG A 217 -8.40 -2.28 -1.60
CA ARG A 217 -8.20 -2.67 -2.99
C ARG A 217 -8.57 -1.53 -3.92
N THR A 218 -7.58 -0.95 -4.58
CA THR A 218 -7.77 -0.02 -5.70
C THR A 218 -7.33 -0.70 -7.00
N THR A 219 -6.28 -0.22 -7.65
CA THR A 219 -5.59 -0.89 -8.78
C THR A 219 -4.86 -2.16 -8.33
N ARG A 220 -4.39 -2.15 -7.09
CA ARG A 220 -3.74 -3.26 -6.37
C ARG A 220 -4.16 -3.24 -4.91
N MET A 221 -3.72 -4.25 -4.17
CA MET A 221 -3.96 -4.35 -2.74
C MET A 221 -2.94 -3.49 -2.01
N TYR A 222 -3.42 -2.62 -1.12
CA TYR A 222 -2.59 -1.73 -0.32
C TYR A 222 -2.83 -1.92 1.16
N ALA A 223 -1.74 -2.03 1.92
CA ALA A 223 -1.74 -1.91 3.38
C ALA A 223 -1.64 -0.44 3.77
N MET A 224 -2.60 0.02 4.57
CA MET A 224 -2.65 1.37 5.14
C MET A 224 -2.40 1.32 6.65
N SER A 225 -1.81 2.39 7.21
CA SER A 225 -1.48 2.49 8.63
C SER A 225 -0.64 1.31 9.10
N VAL A 226 0.63 1.29 8.71
CA VAL A 226 1.52 0.13 8.82
C VAL A 226 2.56 0.31 9.91
N SER A 227 2.71 -0.70 10.76
CA SER A 227 3.85 -0.84 11.67
C SER A 227 4.56 -2.18 11.50
N PRO A 228 5.89 -2.22 11.67
CA PRO A 228 6.65 -3.45 11.63
C PRO A 228 6.38 -4.31 12.87
N LEU A 229 6.38 -5.62 12.69
CA LEU A 229 6.32 -6.59 13.78
C LEU A 229 7.58 -7.45 13.80
N PRO A 230 8.36 -7.43 14.90
CA PRO A 230 9.40 -8.42 15.13
C PRO A 230 8.83 -9.85 15.13
N ARG A 231 9.62 -10.80 14.63
CA ARG A 231 9.20 -12.21 14.48
C ARG A 231 8.77 -12.84 15.81
N ASP A 232 9.47 -12.51 16.89
CA ASP A 232 9.23 -13.04 18.23
C ASP A 232 7.87 -12.61 18.81
N LEU A 233 7.34 -11.45 18.38
CA LEU A 233 6.02 -10.98 18.82
C LEU A 233 4.86 -11.79 18.23
N LEU A 234 5.04 -12.46 17.09
CA LEU A 234 3.94 -13.22 16.44
C LEU A 234 3.34 -14.26 17.38
N SER A 235 4.19 -14.94 18.16
CA SER A 235 3.76 -15.95 19.13
C SER A 235 3.00 -15.34 20.31
N LYS A 236 3.35 -14.11 20.71
CA LYS A 236 2.64 -13.35 21.76
C LYS A 236 1.27 -12.88 21.26
N ILE A 237 1.17 -12.51 19.99
CA ILE A 237 -0.09 -12.04 19.37
C ILE A 237 -1.06 -13.21 19.16
N SER A 238 -0.63 -14.27 18.49
CA SER A 238 -1.46 -15.46 18.27
C SER A 238 -0.61 -16.65 17.80
N PRO A 239 -0.62 -17.78 18.53
CA PRO A 239 0.07 -18.99 18.10
C PRO A 239 -0.36 -19.48 16.71
N ILE A 240 -1.66 -19.38 16.39
CA ILE A 240 -2.21 -19.81 15.10
C ILE A 240 -1.66 -18.95 13.96
N VAL A 241 -1.56 -17.63 14.17
CA VAL A 241 -1.01 -16.72 13.17
C VAL A 241 0.48 -16.94 13.00
N ALA A 242 1.20 -17.12 14.10
CA ALA A 242 2.61 -17.46 14.07
C ALA A 242 2.84 -18.74 13.26
N GLU A 243 2.14 -19.83 13.58
CA GLU A 243 2.26 -21.10 12.84
C GLU A 243 1.94 -20.92 11.35
N ARG A 244 0.80 -20.32 11.02
CA ARG A 244 0.39 -20.13 9.62
C ARG A 244 1.37 -19.24 8.87
N LEU A 245 1.68 -18.04 9.35
CA LEU A 245 2.59 -17.12 8.66
C LEU A 245 4.04 -17.61 8.61
N LEU A 246 4.52 -18.31 9.63
CA LEU A 246 5.87 -18.88 9.61
C LEU A 246 5.97 -20.06 8.65
N SER A 247 4.97 -20.95 8.59
CA SER A 247 4.96 -22.06 7.62
C SER A 247 5.08 -21.58 6.18
N ILE A 248 4.49 -20.42 5.88
CA ILE A 248 4.52 -19.75 4.58
C ILE A 248 5.90 -19.18 4.24
N VAL A 249 6.63 -18.70 5.25
CA VAL A 249 7.98 -18.16 5.10
C VAL A 249 8.98 -19.31 4.96
N ASP A 250 8.83 -20.36 5.77
CA ASP A 250 9.73 -21.51 5.78
C ASP A 250 9.59 -22.37 4.52
N SER A 251 8.36 -22.53 3.98
CA SER A 251 8.16 -23.19 2.68
C SER A 251 8.91 -22.49 1.54
N ARG A 252 9.12 -21.17 1.65
CA ARG A 252 9.87 -20.39 0.65
C ARG A 252 11.38 -20.50 0.81
N ARG A 253 11.89 -20.58 2.04
CA ARG A 253 13.33 -20.83 2.28
C ARG A 253 13.77 -22.19 1.75
N TYR A 254 12.86 -23.17 1.75
CA TYR A 254 13.10 -24.48 1.14
C TYR A 254 13.11 -24.41 -0.41
N ASP A 255 12.19 -23.68 -1.02
CA ASP A 255 12.12 -23.53 -2.49
C ASP A 255 13.27 -22.66 -3.07
N SER A 256 13.83 -21.75 -2.28
CA SER A 256 14.98 -20.92 -2.71
C SER A 256 16.35 -21.51 -2.38
N GLY A 257 16.40 -22.59 -1.58
CA GLY A 257 17.63 -23.22 -1.09
C GLY A 257 18.16 -24.42 -1.88
N ASP A 258 17.42 -24.94 -2.86
CA ASP A 258 17.87 -26.09 -3.66
C ASP A 258 17.31 -26.03 -5.09
N ALA A 259 17.92 -25.20 -5.93
CA ALA A 259 17.74 -25.28 -7.38
C ALA A 259 18.66 -26.36 -7.99
N GLY A 260 18.67 -27.56 -7.40
CA GLY A 260 19.06 -28.79 -8.08
C GLY A 260 17.94 -29.23 -9.01
N LYS A 261 18.19 -29.16 -10.33
CA LYS A 261 17.33 -29.70 -11.41
C LYS A 261 16.66 -31.03 -11.01
N LYS A 262 15.36 -31.02 -10.74
CA LYS A 262 14.50 -32.22 -10.86
C LYS A 262 13.17 -31.87 -11.50
N GLU A 263 13.06 -32.24 -12.78
CA GLU A 263 11.81 -32.50 -13.49
C GLU A 263 10.91 -33.40 -12.63
N ARG A 264 9.75 -32.89 -12.21
CA ARG A 264 8.69 -33.72 -11.64
C ARG A 264 7.54 -33.81 -12.62
N THR A 265 7.58 -34.87 -13.40
CA THR A 265 6.46 -35.45 -14.15
C THR A 265 5.33 -35.75 -13.16
N ARG A 266 4.24 -35.00 -13.21
CA ARG A 266 3.00 -35.33 -12.49
C ARG A 266 2.02 -35.98 -13.47
N GLN A 267 1.97 -37.31 -13.46
CA GLN A 267 0.84 -38.07 -13.98
C GLN A 267 -0.40 -37.77 -13.12
N ARG A 268 -1.50 -37.39 -13.76
CA ARG A 268 -2.84 -37.32 -13.16
C ARG A 268 -3.62 -38.57 -13.56
N PRO A 269 -4.43 -39.17 -12.67
CA PRO A 269 -5.36 -40.21 -13.07
C PRO A 269 -6.55 -39.59 -13.82
N ARG A 270 -6.96 -40.27 -14.89
CA ARG A 270 -8.14 -39.99 -15.73
C ARG A 270 -9.37 -40.56 -15.02
N GLY A 271 -10.33 -39.69 -14.70
CA GLY A 271 -11.71 -40.06 -14.43
C GLY A 271 -12.60 -39.34 -15.44
N GLU A 272 -13.28 -40.12 -16.27
CA GLU A 272 -14.25 -39.65 -17.27
C GLU A 272 -15.57 -39.30 -16.57
N VAL A 273 -16.08 -38.09 -16.84
CA VAL A 273 -17.52 -37.83 -16.85
C VAL A 273 -17.80 -36.90 -18.03
N GLU A 274 -18.39 -37.46 -19.08
CA GLU A 274 -18.99 -36.74 -20.19
C GLU A 274 -20.21 -35.94 -19.70
N GLY A 275 -20.24 -34.65 -20.03
CA GLY A 275 -21.34 -33.74 -19.76
C GLY A 275 -21.30 -32.59 -20.74
N ARG A 276 -21.79 -32.86 -21.95
CA ARG A 276 -21.82 -31.98 -23.12
C ARG A 276 -22.55 -30.66 -22.81
N ARG A 277 -21.83 -29.54 -22.88
CA ARG A 277 -22.38 -28.20 -23.18
C ARG A 277 -21.38 -27.45 -24.06
N GLU A 278 -21.53 -27.63 -25.36
CA GLU A 278 -21.15 -26.64 -26.39
C GLU A 278 -22.33 -25.64 -26.51
N THR A 279 -22.20 -24.34 -26.75
CA THR A 279 -21.24 -23.51 -27.50
C THR A 279 -21.29 -22.04 -27.02
N ARG A 280 -20.31 -21.22 -27.47
CA ARG A 280 -20.27 -19.73 -27.65
C ARG A 280 -19.49 -18.95 -26.57
N ASP A 281 -18.53 -18.06 -26.86
CA ASP A 281 -18.19 -17.33 -28.10
C ASP A 281 -16.68 -16.98 -28.15
N PHE A 282 -16.09 -16.99 -29.35
CA PHE A 282 -14.68 -16.70 -29.65
C PHE A 282 -14.52 -15.26 -30.15
N THR A 283 -14.39 -14.29 -29.25
CA THR A 283 -13.82 -13.02 -29.66
C THR A 283 -12.35 -12.99 -29.28
N ASP A 284 -11.49 -13.52 -30.18
CA ASP A 284 -10.03 -13.30 -30.14
C ASP A 284 -9.67 -11.84 -30.49
N LYS A 285 -10.65 -10.94 -30.39
CA LYS A 285 -10.56 -9.52 -30.65
C LYS A 285 -11.31 -8.77 -29.55
N ILE A 286 -10.83 -7.60 -29.19
CA ILE A 286 -11.59 -6.63 -28.39
C ILE A 286 -11.74 -5.34 -29.18
N LYS A 287 -12.82 -4.60 -28.91
CA LYS A 287 -12.99 -3.25 -29.40
C LYS A 287 -12.61 -2.27 -28.29
N LEU A 288 -11.71 -1.35 -28.57
CA LEU A 288 -11.24 -0.35 -27.62
C LEU A 288 -11.10 1.00 -28.34
N GLY A 289 -11.75 2.06 -27.85
CA GLY A 289 -11.66 3.39 -28.46
C GLY A 289 -12.10 3.46 -29.92
N GLY A 290 -13.03 2.59 -30.34
CA GLY A 290 -13.47 2.47 -31.73
C GLY A 290 -12.60 1.55 -32.61
N GLN A 291 -11.41 1.17 -32.15
CA GLN A 291 -10.47 0.29 -32.86
C GLN A 291 -10.61 -1.17 -32.41
N ILE A 292 -10.14 -2.11 -33.22
CA ILE A 292 -10.19 -3.55 -32.93
C ILE A 292 -8.77 -4.09 -32.73
N PHE A 293 -8.56 -4.80 -31.63
CA PHE A 293 -7.25 -5.34 -31.23
C PHE A 293 -7.31 -6.85 -31.05
N ASP A 294 -6.27 -7.56 -31.49
CA ASP A 294 -6.18 -9.02 -31.42
C ASP A 294 -5.69 -9.52 -30.06
N LEU A 295 -6.10 -10.73 -29.69
CA LEU A 295 -5.63 -11.46 -28.53
C LEU A 295 -4.68 -12.57 -28.98
N GLU A 296 -3.43 -12.50 -28.54
CA GLU A 296 -2.41 -13.52 -28.79
C GLU A 296 -2.15 -14.38 -27.54
N LYS A 297 -1.80 -15.66 -27.75
CA LYS A 297 -1.40 -16.55 -26.66
C LYS A 297 0.06 -16.28 -26.27
N SER A 298 0.30 -15.97 -25.00
CA SER A 298 1.66 -15.85 -24.44
C SER A 298 2.16 -17.18 -23.87
N ALA A 299 3.46 -17.27 -23.58
CA ALA A 299 4.23 -18.47 -23.17
C ALA A 299 3.73 -19.18 -21.89
N GLY A 300 2.60 -18.77 -21.30
CA GLY A 300 1.96 -19.38 -20.13
C GLY A 300 0.45 -19.61 -20.26
N LYS A 301 -0.08 -19.83 -21.48
CA LYS A 301 -1.52 -20.03 -21.78
C LYS A 301 -2.45 -18.84 -21.50
N LYS A 302 -1.94 -17.69 -21.04
CA LYS A 302 -2.72 -16.46 -20.88
C LYS A 302 -2.80 -15.71 -22.22
N LYS A 303 -3.99 -15.22 -22.55
CA LYS A 303 -4.20 -14.34 -23.71
C LYS A 303 -3.74 -12.92 -23.36
N ILE A 304 -3.06 -12.27 -24.29
CA ILE A 304 -2.58 -10.90 -24.19
C ILE A 304 -3.18 -10.12 -25.36
N VAL A 305 -3.80 -8.99 -25.06
CA VAL A 305 -4.25 -8.02 -26.04
C VAL A 305 -3.03 -7.32 -26.63
N VAL A 306 -2.85 -7.45 -27.94
CA VAL A 306 -1.76 -6.79 -28.65
C VAL A 306 -2.23 -5.41 -29.09
N LEU A 307 -1.50 -4.39 -28.67
CA LEU A 307 -1.79 -2.99 -28.95
C LEU A 307 -0.68 -2.41 -29.84
N PRO A 308 -0.76 -2.50 -31.18
CA PRO A 308 0.14 -1.76 -32.06
C PRO A 308 0.03 -0.27 -31.75
N TRP A 309 1.17 0.40 -31.53
CA TRP A 309 1.21 1.78 -31.05
C TRP A 309 0.46 2.73 -32.00
N GLU A 310 0.61 2.54 -33.31
CA GLU A 310 -0.02 3.37 -34.35
C GLU A 310 -1.55 3.31 -34.29
N THR A 311 -2.11 2.16 -33.89
CA THR A 311 -3.55 1.96 -33.72
C THR A 311 -4.02 2.39 -32.34
N PHE A 312 -3.22 2.08 -31.31
CA PHE A 312 -3.55 2.41 -29.91
C PHE A 312 -3.48 3.91 -29.64
N SER A 313 -2.54 4.64 -30.26
CA SER A 313 -2.40 6.09 -30.14
C SER A 313 -3.61 6.86 -30.69
N LEU A 314 -4.30 6.31 -31.69
CA LEU A 314 -5.57 6.79 -32.21
C LEU A 314 -6.74 6.37 -31.31
N ALA A 315 -6.76 5.11 -30.88
CA ALA A 315 -7.83 4.57 -30.04
C ALA A 315 -7.98 5.34 -28.73
N ARG A 316 -6.86 5.67 -28.06
CA ARG A 316 -6.85 6.34 -26.75
C ARG A 316 -7.59 7.67 -26.68
N GLN A 317 -7.72 8.38 -27.80
CA GLN A 317 -8.46 9.65 -27.85
C GLN A 317 -9.96 9.47 -27.53
N ASN A 318 -10.48 8.25 -27.71
CA ASN A 318 -11.89 7.91 -27.51
C ASN A 318 -12.09 6.90 -26.37
N ILE A 319 -11.10 6.72 -25.48
CA ILE A 319 -11.19 5.82 -24.33
C ILE A 319 -11.35 6.65 -23.06
N ASP A 320 -12.42 6.37 -22.32
CA ASP A 320 -12.57 6.88 -20.97
C ASP A 320 -11.57 6.21 -20.01
N ARG A 321 -10.92 7.00 -19.13
CA ARG A 321 -9.90 6.53 -18.18
C ARG A 321 -10.45 5.45 -17.23
N ASP A 322 -11.73 5.54 -16.88
CA ASP A 322 -12.42 4.59 -16.00
C ASP A 322 -13.05 3.40 -16.77
N GLY A 323 -13.01 3.46 -18.10
CA GLY A 323 -13.46 2.39 -19.00
C GLY A 323 -12.66 1.09 -18.90
N GLY A 324 -11.52 1.10 -18.19
CA GLY A 324 -10.70 -0.09 -17.94
C GLY A 324 -11.42 -1.21 -17.17
N SER A 325 -12.44 -0.87 -16.39
CA SER A 325 -13.23 -1.83 -15.62
C SER A 325 -13.93 -2.89 -16.48
N ALA A 326 -14.32 -2.53 -17.72
CA ALA A 326 -14.94 -3.43 -18.69
C ALA A 326 -13.98 -4.54 -19.18
N TYR A 327 -12.67 -4.37 -19.00
CA TYR A 327 -11.63 -5.27 -19.49
C TYR A 327 -10.87 -6.00 -18.37
N LYS A 328 -11.48 -6.10 -17.20
CA LYS A 328 -10.87 -6.69 -16.00
C LYS A 328 -10.33 -8.11 -16.25
N GLY A 329 -9.08 -8.32 -15.87
CA GLY A 329 -8.40 -9.63 -16.01
C GLY A 329 -7.72 -9.87 -17.36
N LEU A 330 -7.92 -8.99 -18.35
CA LEU A 330 -7.14 -9.02 -19.59
C LEU A 330 -5.75 -8.44 -19.37
N LEU A 331 -4.77 -9.05 -20.02
CA LEU A 331 -3.40 -8.56 -20.08
C LEU A 331 -3.17 -7.88 -21.43
N ALA A 332 -2.22 -6.96 -21.50
CA ALA A 332 -1.91 -6.20 -22.69
C ALA A 332 -0.40 -6.24 -23.01
N SER A 333 -0.06 -5.87 -24.24
CA SER A 333 1.30 -5.59 -24.66
C SER A 333 1.27 -4.56 -25.78
N ILE A 334 1.90 -3.41 -25.56
CA ILE A 334 2.06 -2.38 -26.58
C ILE A 334 3.23 -2.76 -27.49
N ARG A 335 3.01 -2.78 -28.80
CA ARG A 335 4.03 -3.07 -29.81
C ARG A 335 4.35 -1.81 -30.60
N TYR A 336 5.63 -1.49 -30.71
CA TYR A 336 6.09 -0.40 -31.56
C TYR A 336 7.36 -0.86 -32.26
N ARG A 337 7.32 -0.95 -33.60
CA ARG A 337 8.39 -1.57 -34.40
C ARG A 337 8.71 -2.99 -33.90
N ASN A 338 9.95 -3.26 -33.50
CA ASN A 338 10.38 -4.53 -32.91
C ASN A 338 10.47 -4.49 -31.36
N LEU A 339 9.87 -3.48 -30.74
CA LEU A 339 9.92 -3.22 -29.31
C LEU A 339 8.57 -3.55 -28.65
N ARG A 340 8.63 -3.93 -27.37
CA ARG A 340 7.45 -4.28 -26.56
C ARG A 340 7.44 -3.48 -25.27
N LEU A 341 6.32 -2.86 -24.94
CA LEU A 341 6.10 -2.13 -23.68
C LEU A 341 4.94 -2.78 -22.91
N LEU A 342 5.04 -2.79 -21.57
CA LEU A 342 4.00 -3.31 -20.67
C LEU A 342 3.56 -4.75 -20.99
N GLU A 343 4.50 -5.58 -21.45
CA GLU A 343 4.20 -6.96 -21.85
C GLU A 343 3.72 -7.78 -20.64
N GLY A 344 2.45 -8.18 -20.68
CA GLY A 344 1.81 -8.93 -19.60
C GLY A 344 1.27 -8.06 -18.46
N GLU A 345 1.28 -6.73 -18.61
CA GLU A 345 0.60 -5.82 -17.69
C GLU A 345 -0.92 -5.92 -17.88
N LYS A 346 -1.70 -5.54 -16.88
CA LYS A 346 -3.16 -5.54 -17.02
C LYS A 346 -3.62 -4.44 -17.98
N LEU A 347 -4.59 -4.75 -18.84
CA LEU A 347 -5.15 -3.77 -19.79
C LEU A 347 -5.78 -2.56 -19.07
N GLU A 348 -6.37 -2.77 -17.89
CA GLU A 348 -6.90 -1.67 -17.04
C GLU A 348 -5.82 -0.64 -16.71
N THR A 349 -4.60 -1.10 -16.38
CA THR A 349 -3.45 -0.24 -16.10
C THR A 349 -3.02 0.50 -17.36
N VAL A 350 -2.93 -0.20 -18.50
CA VAL A 350 -2.53 0.40 -19.78
C VAL A 350 -3.49 1.52 -20.21
N ILE A 351 -4.79 1.31 -20.05
CA ILE A 351 -5.83 2.32 -20.34
C ILE A 351 -5.68 3.51 -19.39
N ARG A 352 -5.53 3.27 -18.09
CA ARG A 352 -5.42 4.33 -17.08
C ARG A 352 -4.25 5.28 -17.35
N ILE A 353 -3.13 4.76 -17.86
CA ILE A 353 -1.91 5.54 -18.13
C ILE A 353 -1.78 6.00 -19.58
N GLN A 354 -2.82 5.80 -20.41
CA GLN A 354 -2.73 6.02 -21.86
C GLN A 354 -2.24 7.42 -22.23
N ASP A 355 -2.59 8.44 -21.45
CA ASP A 355 -2.24 9.85 -21.68
C ASP A 355 -0.80 10.17 -21.26
N TRP A 356 -0.17 9.28 -20.49
CA TRP A 356 1.22 9.45 -20.04
C TRP A 356 2.22 8.89 -21.06
N LEU A 357 1.75 8.12 -22.04
CA LEU A 357 2.61 7.46 -23.01
C LEU A 357 2.81 8.33 -24.26
N ASN A 358 4.04 8.48 -24.72
CA ASN A 358 4.32 9.04 -26.04
C ASN A 358 5.55 8.37 -26.66
N LEU A 359 5.41 7.13 -27.17
CA LEU A 359 6.56 6.33 -27.60
C LEU A 359 7.40 6.99 -28.71
N GLU A 360 6.79 7.78 -29.58
CA GLU A 360 7.50 8.50 -30.64
C GLU A 360 8.43 9.56 -30.05
N ALA A 361 7.89 10.49 -29.27
CA ALA A 361 8.69 11.54 -28.65
C ALA A 361 9.65 11.01 -27.57
N ASP A 362 9.19 10.05 -26.76
CA ASP A 362 9.95 9.52 -25.63
C ASP A 362 11.22 8.78 -26.07
N LEU A 363 11.17 8.05 -27.20
CA LEU A 363 12.32 7.28 -27.68
C LEU A 363 13.37 8.13 -28.38
N GLU A 364 13.01 9.33 -28.83
CA GLU A 364 13.93 10.32 -29.42
C GLU A 364 14.60 11.20 -28.35
N ARG A 365 14.00 11.28 -27.17
CA ARG A 365 14.44 12.16 -26.09
C ARG A 365 15.59 11.56 -25.28
N GLU A 366 16.75 12.22 -25.33
CA GLU A 366 17.90 11.86 -24.48
C GLU A 366 17.62 12.17 -23.01
N TRP A 367 18.16 11.34 -22.11
CA TRP A 367 17.99 11.45 -20.66
C TRP A 367 19.26 10.95 -19.94
N PRO A 368 19.51 11.39 -18.69
CA PRO A 368 20.80 11.19 -18.02
C PRO A 368 21.00 9.78 -17.45
N ARG A 369 21.35 8.81 -18.32
CA ARG A 369 21.42 7.36 -18.00
C ARG A 369 22.39 6.93 -16.92
N SER A 370 23.43 7.73 -16.67
CA SER A 370 24.54 7.39 -15.77
C SER A 370 24.88 8.51 -14.80
N ALA A 371 24.01 9.53 -14.69
CA ALA A 371 24.24 10.64 -13.79
C ALA A 371 23.76 10.30 -12.37
N ASN A 372 24.59 10.65 -11.39
CA ASN A 372 24.18 10.75 -10.00
C ASN A 372 24.04 12.24 -9.67
N PHE A 373 22.98 12.58 -8.97
CA PHE A 373 22.67 13.93 -8.50
C PHE A 373 22.79 13.93 -6.99
N GLU A 374 23.87 14.51 -6.48
CA GLU A 374 24.11 14.65 -5.05
C GLU A 374 23.39 15.91 -4.55
N VAL A 375 22.23 15.73 -3.91
CA VAL A 375 21.35 16.82 -3.46
C VAL A 375 21.61 17.19 -2.00
N MET A 376 22.09 16.26 -1.19
CA MET A 376 22.52 16.54 0.19
C MET A 376 24.04 16.39 0.32
N GLY A 377 24.68 17.33 1.00
CA GLY A 377 26.08 17.24 1.39
C GLY A 377 26.33 16.10 2.39
N GLN A 378 27.59 15.64 2.44
CA GLN A 378 28.01 14.62 3.39
C GLN A 378 28.02 15.14 4.84
N GLU A 379 27.89 14.23 5.79
CA GLU A 379 28.03 14.56 7.21
C GLU A 379 29.37 15.25 7.51
N PRO A 380 29.43 16.16 8.49
CA PRO A 380 28.43 16.40 9.55
C PRO A 380 27.44 17.55 9.30
N SER A 381 27.68 18.43 8.31
CA SER A 381 26.77 19.55 7.99
C SER A 381 25.93 19.18 6.77
N ARG A 382 24.93 18.32 6.98
CA ARG A 382 23.96 17.85 5.96
C ARG A 382 23.17 19.04 5.40
N SER A 383 23.77 19.75 4.46
CA SER A 383 23.25 20.95 3.82
C SER A 383 22.85 20.63 2.39
N VAL A 384 21.88 21.36 1.85
CA VAL A 384 21.42 21.14 0.47
C VAL A 384 22.48 21.61 -0.52
N ASN A 385 22.87 20.71 -1.41
CA ASN A 385 23.67 21.04 -2.58
C ASN A 385 22.74 21.58 -3.68
N LEU A 386 22.65 22.90 -3.79
CA LEU A 386 21.77 23.58 -4.74
C LEU A 386 22.10 23.25 -6.20
N ASP A 387 23.37 23.12 -6.56
CA ASP A 387 23.77 22.77 -7.93
C ASP A 387 23.33 21.33 -8.29
N GLY A 388 23.49 20.40 -7.36
CA GLY A 388 22.99 19.03 -7.52
C GLY A 388 21.47 18.97 -7.62
N LEU A 389 20.76 19.77 -6.81
CA LEU A 389 19.31 19.90 -6.85
C LEU A 389 18.82 20.51 -8.17
N GLU A 390 19.39 21.61 -8.62
CA GLU A 390 19.01 22.27 -9.89
C GLU A 390 19.20 21.32 -11.07
N LYS A 391 20.33 20.60 -11.12
CA LYS A 391 20.58 19.57 -12.13
C LYS A 391 19.57 18.44 -12.07
N LEU A 392 19.18 17.99 -10.88
CA LEU A 392 18.15 16.96 -10.73
C LEU A 392 16.80 17.47 -11.23
N VAL A 393 16.37 18.64 -10.76
CA VAL A 393 15.09 19.28 -11.09
C VAL A 393 14.94 19.48 -12.60
N ALA A 394 16.01 19.92 -13.27
CA ALA A 394 16.05 20.06 -14.73
C ALA A 394 15.83 18.75 -15.51
N ASN A 395 15.92 17.59 -14.85
CA ASN A 395 15.75 16.27 -15.44
C ASN A 395 14.53 15.50 -14.90
N LEU A 396 13.74 16.07 -13.98
CA LEU A 396 12.60 15.39 -13.37
C LEU A 396 11.46 15.10 -14.36
N ASP A 397 11.37 15.87 -15.43
CA ASP A 397 10.37 15.68 -16.49
C ASP A 397 10.62 14.43 -17.36
N HIS A 398 11.77 13.76 -17.19
CA HIS A 398 12.03 12.44 -17.73
C HIS A 398 11.37 11.31 -16.93
N VAL A 399 10.87 11.56 -15.71
CA VAL A 399 10.23 10.52 -14.89
C VAL A 399 9.01 9.96 -15.61
N LEU A 400 8.97 8.63 -15.73
CA LEU A 400 8.01 7.84 -16.51
C LEU A 400 8.07 8.03 -18.05
N GLN A 401 9.10 8.67 -18.59
CA GLN A 401 9.39 8.60 -20.03
C GLN A 401 9.64 7.15 -20.46
N VAL A 402 9.10 6.74 -21.61
CA VAL A 402 9.39 5.40 -22.16
C VAL A 402 10.82 5.35 -22.70
N ALA A 403 11.60 4.35 -22.26
CA ALA A 403 13.00 4.22 -22.67
C ALA A 403 13.44 2.77 -22.87
N LEU A 404 14.47 2.60 -23.69
CA LEU A 404 15.19 1.34 -23.85
C LEU A 404 16.07 1.06 -22.62
N PRO A 405 15.99 -0.13 -22.01
CA PRO A 405 16.94 -0.54 -20.99
C PRO A 405 18.34 -0.73 -21.59
N LYS A 406 19.36 -0.72 -20.74
CA LYS A 406 20.74 -0.99 -21.18
C LYS A 406 20.86 -2.42 -21.75
N GLY A 407 21.48 -2.56 -22.93
CA GLY A 407 21.78 -3.85 -23.55
C GLY A 407 20.91 -4.18 -24.78
N LYS A 408 20.78 -5.47 -25.09
CA LYS A 408 20.06 -5.98 -26.28
C LYS A 408 18.56 -6.31 -26.01
N ASP A 409 18.05 -6.03 -24.81
CA ASP A 409 16.65 -6.32 -24.49
C ASP A 409 15.73 -5.40 -25.29
N ARG A 410 14.75 -5.99 -25.97
CA ARG A 410 13.77 -5.28 -26.81
C ARG A 410 12.52 -4.86 -26.02
N ARG A 411 12.47 -5.16 -24.72
CA ARG A 411 11.40 -4.72 -23.83
C ARG A 411 11.69 -3.33 -23.30
N LEU A 412 10.84 -2.39 -23.67
CA LEU A 412 10.82 -1.03 -23.15
C LEU A 412 10.45 -1.02 -21.67
N GLY A 413 10.85 0.04 -21.00
CA GLY A 413 10.44 0.36 -19.64
C GLY A 413 10.28 1.85 -19.48
N PHE A 414 10.25 2.28 -18.23
CA PHE A 414 10.04 3.66 -17.82
C PHE A 414 11.29 4.19 -17.11
N VAL A 415 11.73 5.38 -17.48
CA VAL A 415 12.74 6.12 -16.71
C VAL A 415 12.18 6.34 -15.30
N THR A 416 12.92 5.85 -14.32
CA THR A 416 12.51 5.77 -12.91
C THR A 416 13.52 6.52 -12.07
N LEU A 417 13.04 7.40 -11.20
CA LEU A 417 13.87 8.09 -10.22
C LEU A 417 14.11 7.17 -9.02
N TYR A 418 15.38 7.01 -8.66
CA TYR A 418 15.83 6.29 -7.49
C TYR A 418 16.60 7.22 -6.55
N SER A 419 16.65 6.85 -5.27
CA SER A 419 17.44 7.51 -4.25
C SER A 419 18.07 6.48 -3.32
N ASP A 420 19.21 6.83 -2.74
CA ASP A 420 19.85 6.07 -1.66
C ASP A 420 19.25 6.39 -0.28
N GLY A 421 18.34 7.38 -0.19
CA GLY A 421 17.79 7.89 1.07
C GLY A 421 18.78 8.75 1.88
N ALA A 422 20.05 8.81 1.47
CA ALA A 422 21.07 9.65 2.08
C ALA A 422 21.15 11.04 1.43
N GLY A 423 20.68 11.17 0.19
CA GLY A 423 20.60 12.43 -0.55
C GLY A 423 21.16 12.37 -1.97
N THR A 424 21.50 11.18 -2.46
CA THR A 424 21.90 10.96 -3.85
C THR A 424 20.72 10.42 -4.64
N PHE A 425 20.55 10.93 -5.85
CA PHE A 425 19.47 10.55 -6.77
C PHE A 425 20.04 10.12 -8.11
N TRP A 426 19.37 9.20 -8.81
CA TRP A 426 19.76 8.78 -10.15
C TRP A 426 18.57 8.20 -10.93
N PHE A 427 18.71 8.14 -12.25
CA PHE A 427 17.69 7.56 -13.12
C PHE A 427 18.09 6.18 -13.63
N ARG A 428 17.15 5.24 -13.65
CA ARG A 428 17.30 3.92 -14.31
C ARG A 428 16.00 3.49 -14.98
N VAL A 429 16.09 2.59 -15.94
CA VAL A 429 14.89 2.02 -16.60
C VAL A 429 14.32 0.89 -15.75
N SER A 430 13.07 1.04 -15.30
CA SER A 430 12.28 -0.04 -14.72
C SER A 430 11.29 -0.57 -15.75
N LYS A 431 11.22 -1.89 -15.91
CA LYS A 431 10.34 -2.53 -16.91
C LYS A 431 8.87 -2.52 -16.49
N GLY A 432 8.60 -2.54 -15.19
CA GLY A 432 7.25 -2.53 -14.65
C GLY A 432 6.81 -1.10 -14.34
N PHE A 433 5.66 -0.70 -14.86
CA PHE A 433 5.10 0.64 -14.62
C PHE A 433 4.90 0.91 -13.12
N HIS A 434 4.28 -0.03 -12.42
CA HIS A 434 4.00 0.12 -10.99
C HIS A 434 5.27 0.23 -10.13
N THR A 435 6.34 -0.47 -10.52
CA THR A 435 7.66 -0.33 -9.88
C THR A 435 8.24 1.05 -10.16
N ALA A 436 8.20 1.50 -11.42
CA ALA A 436 8.68 2.82 -11.81
C ALA A 436 7.96 3.95 -11.06
N LEU A 437 6.62 3.86 -10.98
CA LEU A 437 5.77 4.81 -10.30
C LEU A 437 6.10 4.87 -8.79
N ASN A 438 6.13 3.72 -8.12
CA ASN A 438 6.38 3.65 -6.68
C ASN A 438 7.77 4.16 -6.32
N GLU A 439 8.82 3.69 -7.00
CA GLU A 439 10.20 4.10 -6.72
C GLU A 439 10.38 5.60 -6.95
N SER A 440 9.73 6.16 -7.97
CA SER A 440 9.79 7.60 -8.25
C SER A 440 9.06 8.42 -7.20
N ILE A 441 7.82 8.06 -6.81
CA ILE A 441 7.08 8.73 -5.73
C ILE A 441 7.86 8.69 -4.43
N ALA A 442 8.34 7.51 -4.07
CA ALA A 442 9.17 7.31 -2.91
C ALA A 442 10.37 8.27 -2.96
N SER A 443 11.04 8.38 -4.11
CA SER A 443 12.27 9.18 -4.23
C SER A 443 11.94 10.67 -4.13
N LEU A 444 10.82 11.11 -4.68
CA LEU A 444 10.33 12.47 -4.49
C LEU A 444 10.03 12.76 -3.00
N GLU A 445 9.50 11.82 -2.23
CA GLU A 445 9.30 12.00 -0.79
C GLU A 445 10.63 12.20 -0.04
N SER A 446 11.68 11.47 -0.39
CA SER A 446 13.01 11.75 0.19
C SER A 446 13.63 13.06 -0.32
N LEU A 447 13.23 13.53 -1.50
CA LEU A 447 13.62 14.84 -1.99
C LEU A 447 12.88 15.97 -1.25
N ALA A 448 11.72 15.70 -0.64
CA ALA A 448 10.96 16.67 0.16
C ALA A 448 11.79 17.30 1.27
N ASP A 449 12.53 16.47 2.00
CA ASP A 449 13.37 16.91 3.10
C ASP A 449 14.43 17.92 2.62
N ALA A 450 14.98 17.74 1.41
CA ALA A 450 15.95 18.63 0.79
C ALA A 450 15.30 19.88 0.17
N ALA A 451 14.17 19.71 -0.53
CA ALA A 451 13.45 20.79 -1.20
C ALA A 451 12.90 21.84 -0.22
N ALA A 452 12.86 21.51 1.07
CA ALA A 452 12.30 22.36 2.09
C ALA A 452 13.33 23.27 2.80
N ASP A 453 14.60 23.25 2.38
CA ASP A 453 15.57 24.27 2.74
C ASP A 453 15.15 25.64 2.14
N GLU A 454 15.27 26.71 2.92
CA GLU A 454 14.87 28.06 2.52
C GLU A 454 15.66 28.57 1.30
N LYS A 455 16.84 28.02 1.07
CA LYS A 455 17.70 28.38 -0.07
C LYS A 455 17.20 27.78 -1.40
N VAL A 456 16.26 26.83 -1.36
CA VAL A 456 15.72 26.19 -2.56
C VAL A 456 14.73 27.12 -3.26
N PRO A 457 14.92 27.43 -4.56
CA PRO A 457 14.02 28.30 -5.31
C PRO A 457 12.58 27.77 -5.37
N ALA A 458 11.59 28.66 -5.29
CA ALA A 458 10.17 28.29 -5.36
C ALA A 458 9.80 27.54 -6.65
N ALA A 459 10.41 27.90 -7.79
CA ALA A 459 10.21 27.20 -9.07
C ALA A 459 10.65 25.72 -9.02
N ALA A 460 11.73 25.42 -8.28
CA ALA A 460 12.19 24.05 -8.09
C ALA A 460 11.20 23.25 -7.23
N LYS A 461 10.70 23.86 -6.14
CA LYS A 461 9.66 23.24 -5.28
C LYS A 461 8.40 22.92 -6.07
N GLU A 462 7.91 23.87 -6.87
CA GLU A 462 6.71 23.66 -7.69
C GLU A 462 6.92 22.56 -8.75
N THR A 463 8.11 22.48 -9.35
CA THR A 463 8.42 21.38 -10.31
C THR A 463 8.36 20.01 -9.62
N ILE A 464 8.93 19.90 -8.41
CA ILE A 464 8.92 18.67 -7.62
C ILE A 464 7.47 18.32 -7.19
N GLY A 465 6.74 19.30 -6.65
CA GLY A 465 5.35 19.14 -6.20
C GLY A 465 4.40 18.78 -7.34
N ALA A 466 4.52 19.43 -8.50
CA ALA A 466 3.74 19.11 -9.69
C ALA A 466 3.96 17.68 -10.18
N LEU A 467 5.21 17.20 -10.17
CA LEU A 467 5.50 15.81 -10.49
C LEU A 467 4.90 14.87 -9.44
N TYR A 468 5.06 15.16 -8.14
CA TYR A 468 4.48 14.35 -7.07
C TYR A 468 2.96 14.23 -7.19
N ARG A 469 2.26 15.34 -7.45
CA ARG A 469 0.80 15.37 -7.74
C ARG A 469 0.45 14.46 -8.91
N LYS A 470 1.13 14.63 -10.04
CA LYS A 470 0.89 13.83 -11.26
C LYS A 470 1.02 12.33 -10.98
N LEU A 471 2.03 11.92 -10.23
CA LEU A 471 2.27 10.52 -9.92
C LEU A 471 1.26 9.98 -8.88
N SER A 472 0.95 10.76 -7.85
CA SER A 472 0.02 10.36 -6.77
C SER A 472 -1.42 10.21 -7.24
N ALA A 473 -1.85 11.03 -8.21
CA ALA A 473 -3.16 10.96 -8.85
C ALA A 473 -3.47 9.61 -9.52
N PHE A 474 -2.50 8.71 -9.64
CA PHE A 474 -2.76 7.33 -10.10
C PHE A 474 -3.42 6.45 -9.02
N PHE A 475 -3.23 6.77 -7.74
CA PHE A 475 -3.74 6.01 -6.59
C PHE A 475 -5.05 6.52 -6.03
N GLU A 476 -5.35 7.78 -6.31
CA GLU A 476 -6.69 8.35 -6.24
C GLU A 476 -7.61 7.65 -7.25
#